data_AF-A0A6P1A632-F1
#
_entry.id   AF-A0A6P1A632-F1
#
_cell.length_a   1.000
_cell.length_b   1.000
_cell.length_c   1.000
_cell.angle_alpha   90.00
_cell.angle_beta   90.00
_cell.angle_gamma   90.00
#
_symmetry.space_group_name_H-M   'P 1'
#
loop_
_entity.id
_entity.type
_entity.pdbx_description
1 polymer ?
#
loop_
_entity_poly.entity_id
_entity_poly.type
_entity_poly.pdbx_seq_one_letter_code
_entity_poly.pdbx_strand_id
1 'polypeptide(L)'
;MSKLKQSFLIGFNYFVLTAITMFPGEPSFAANNCRRRDCIHHELGTQAVCKLVGSDKSPLLPKGKAQGWDKGLNTEIDNKNLKGDVVAYKIRWFNGSWSRWYVTGVNDIDIKFNTSTNDMRRMWSYFTDHRHQYIICKEPN
;
A
#
# COMPACT_ATOMS: atom_id res chain seq x y z
N MET A 1 -42.53 -13.34 -68.94
CA MET A 1 -41.17 -13.48 -69.53
C MET A 1 -40.20 -12.91 -68.50
N SER A 2 -39.06 -13.49 -68.11
CA SER A 2 -38.39 -14.75 -68.33
C SER A 2 -37.36 -14.89 -67.18
N LYS A 3 -36.98 -16.11 -66.82
CA LYS A 3 -35.88 -16.39 -65.88
C LYS A 3 -34.55 -15.90 -66.47
N LEU A 4 -33.63 -15.38 -65.66
CA LEU A 4 -32.20 -15.69 -65.83
C LEU A 4 -31.40 -15.41 -64.55
N LYS A 5 -30.67 -16.43 -64.10
CA LYS A 5 -29.66 -16.38 -63.04
C LYS A 5 -28.40 -15.69 -63.57
N GLN A 6 -27.70 -14.93 -62.73
CA GLN A 6 -26.24 -14.82 -62.85
C GLN A 6 -25.62 -14.44 -61.50
N SER A 7 -24.86 -15.38 -60.97
CA SER A 7 -23.95 -15.22 -59.83
C SER A 7 -22.68 -14.50 -60.30
N PHE A 8 -22.23 -13.49 -59.58
CA PHE A 8 -20.83 -13.05 -59.63
C PHE A 8 -20.34 -12.73 -58.22
N LEU A 9 -19.42 -13.58 -57.74
CA LEU A 9 -18.57 -13.37 -56.59
C LEU A 9 -17.56 -12.28 -56.89
N ILE A 10 -17.42 -11.24 -56.04
CA ILE A 10 -16.17 -10.49 -55.89
C ILE A 10 -15.99 -10.03 -54.43
N GLY A 11 -15.07 -10.70 -53.72
CA GLY A 11 -14.01 -10.08 -52.91
C GLY A 11 -14.38 -9.38 -51.60
N PHE A 12 -14.62 -10.14 -50.53
CA PHE A 12 -14.51 -9.64 -49.15
C PHE A 12 -13.02 -9.47 -48.80
N ASN A 13 -12.56 -8.22 -48.78
CA ASN A 13 -11.19 -7.85 -48.42
C ASN A 13 -11.06 -7.86 -46.88
N TYR A 14 -10.77 -9.02 -46.30
CA TYR A 14 -10.49 -9.13 -44.86
C TYR A 14 -9.07 -8.67 -44.57
N PHE A 15 -8.95 -7.42 -44.13
CA PHE A 15 -7.77 -6.92 -43.43
C PHE A 15 -7.67 -7.65 -42.08
N VAL A 16 -6.82 -8.67 -41.99
CA VAL A 16 -6.51 -9.33 -40.73
C VAL A 16 -5.57 -8.42 -39.95
N LEU A 17 -6.14 -7.61 -39.04
CA LEU A 17 -5.38 -6.96 -37.98
C LEU A 17 -4.91 -8.06 -37.02
N THR A 18 -3.65 -8.47 -37.08
CA THR A 18 -3.04 -9.27 -36.02
C THR A 18 -2.89 -8.41 -34.77
N ALA A 19 -3.85 -8.52 -33.85
CA ALA A 19 -3.68 -8.03 -32.50
C ALA A 19 -2.55 -8.83 -31.84
N ILE A 20 -1.40 -8.18 -31.62
CA ILE A 20 -0.36 -8.70 -30.74
C ILE A 20 -0.97 -8.66 -29.34
N THR A 21 -1.47 -9.80 -28.88
CA THR A 21 -1.83 -9.99 -27.48
C THR A 21 -0.54 -9.89 -26.67
N MET A 22 -0.28 -8.72 -26.10
CA MET A 22 0.63 -8.62 -24.96
C MET A 22 -0.02 -9.43 -23.85
N PHE A 23 0.43 -10.67 -23.67
CA PHE A 23 0.09 -11.43 -22.48
C PHE A 23 0.67 -10.68 -21.28
N PRO A 24 -0.13 -10.32 -20.26
CA PRO A 24 0.43 -9.87 -19.00
C PRO A 24 1.38 -10.97 -18.50
N GLY A 25 2.61 -10.58 -18.15
CA GLY A 25 3.61 -11.52 -17.65
C GLY A 25 3.03 -12.38 -16.53
N GLU A 26 3.25 -13.68 -16.59
CA GLU A 26 2.75 -14.61 -15.58
C GLU A 26 3.22 -14.18 -14.19
N PRO A 27 2.33 -14.15 -13.18
CA PRO A 27 2.73 -13.84 -11.82
C PRO A 27 3.75 -14.87 -11.35
N SER A 28 4.88 -14.40 -10.84
CA SER A 28 5.93 -15.25 -10.29
C SER A 28 5.39 -16.00 -9.07
N PHE A 29 5.04 -17.28 -9.25
CA PHE A 29 4.65 -18.15 -8.15
C PHE A 29 5.90 -18.65 -7.43
N ALA A 30 5.93 -18.52 -6.09
CA ALA A 30 6.92 -19.20 -5.27
C ALA A 30 6.67 -20.72 -5.36
N ALA A 31 7.46 -21.41 -6.19
CA ALA A 31 7.34 -22.84 -6.44
C ALA A 31 7.87 -23.66 -5.24
N ASN A 32 7.12 -23.67 -4.14
CA ASN A 32 7.46 -24.46 -2.95
C ASN A 32 7.06 -25.92 -3.08
N ASN A 33 7.43 -26.59 -4.19
CA ASN A 33 7.39 -28.05 -4.41
C ASN A 33 6.21 -28.84 -3.77
N CYS A 34 5.03 -28.23 -3.68
CA CYS A 34 3.94 -28.75 -2.88
C CYS A 34 3.01 -29.57 -3.74
N ARG A 35 2.83 -30.86 -3.40
CA ARG A 35 2.17 -31.85 -4.25
C ARG A 35 0.93 -32.50 -3.61
N ARG A 36 0.46 -31.98 -2.48
CA ARG A 36 -0.71 -32.54 -1.78
C ARG A 36 -2.02 -31.91 -2.27
N ARG A 37 -3.14 -32.62 -2.08
CA ARG A 37 -4.49 -32.19 -2.52
C ARG A 37 -5.03 -30.96 -1.78
N ASP A 38 -4.46 -30.65 -0.63
CA ASP A 38 -4.75 -29.46 0.19
C ASP A 38 -3.87 -28.27 -0.16
N CYS A 39 -3.01 -28.39 -1.18
CA CYS A 39 -2.09 -27.31 -1.51
C CYS A 39 -2.75 -26.26 -2.41
N ILE A 40 -2.89 -25.05 -1.86
CA ILE A 40 -3.39 -23.87 -2.54
C ILE A 40 -2.19 -22.98 -2.87
N HIS A 41 -2.00 -22.69 -4.15
CA HIS A 41 -1.03 -21.69 -4.57
C HIS A 41 -1.62 -20.29 -4.32
N HIS A 42 -1.04 -19.59 -3.34
CA HIS A 42 -1.35 -18.19 -3.12
C HIS A 42 -0.47 -17.33 -4.02
N GLU A 43 -1.10 -16.42 -4.77
CA GLU A 43 -0.39 -15.34 -5.44
C GLU A 43 0.05 -14.34 -4.35
N LEU A 44 1.33 -14.39 -3.98
CA LEU A 44 1.91 -13.46 -3.01
C LEU A 44 2.31 -12.14 -3.66
N GLY A 45 2.32 -12.08 -5.00
CA GLY A 45 2.69 -10.91 -5.79
C GLY A 45 1.70 -9.74 -5.68
N THR A 46 0.52 -9.96 -5.10
CA THR A 46 -0.49 -8.92 -4.84
C THR A 46 -0.57 -8.53 -3.35
N GLN A 47 0.25 -9.13 -2.48
CA GLN A 47 0.23 -8.82 -1.06
C GLN A 47 1.13 -7.63 -0.74
N ALA A 48 0.62 -6.72 0.10
CA ALA A 48 1.40 -5.61 0.58
C ALA A 48 2.67 -6.10 1.31
N VAL A 49 3.81 -5.53 0.95
CA VAL A 49 5.09 -5.83 1.59
C VAL A 49 5.32 -4.84 2.73
N CYS A 50 5.35 -5.38 3.95
CA CYS A 50 5.56 -4.59 5.15
C CYS A 50 7.02 -4.64 5.61
N LYS A 51 7.57 -3.48 5.99
CA LYS A 51 8.94 -3.40 6.53
C LYS A 51 9.04 -2.44 7.71
N LEU A 52 9.91 -2.79 8.65
CA LEU A 52 10.32 -1.90 9.73
C LEU A 52 11.26 -0.81 9.17
N VAL A 53 10.97 0.44 9.50
CA VAL A 53 11.78 1.61 9.16
C VAL A 53 12.26 2.28 10.44
N GLY A 54 13.59 2.35 10.60
CA GLY A 54 14.23 2.71 11.86
C GLY A 54 14.33 1.51 12.82
N SER A 55 14.86 1.76 14.02
CA SER A 55 14.93 0.77 15.10
C SER A 55 15.13 1.46 16.45
N ASP A 56 15.06 0.70 17.55
CA ASP A 56 15.40 1.21 18.88
C ASP A 56 16.83 1.79 18.96
N LYS A 57 17.78 1.21 18.20
CA LYS A 57 19.19 1.62 18.18
C LYS A 57 19.47 2.75 17.17
N SER A 58 18.74 2.76 16.05
CA SER A 58 18.88 3.77 14.99
C SER A 58 17.50 4.30 14.59
N PRO A 59 16.88 5.14 15.42
CA PRO A 59 15.55 5.65 15.16
C PRO A 59 15.54 6.75 14.11
N LEU A 60 14.38 6.99 13.53
CA LEU A 60 14.13 8.13 12.66
C LEU A 60 14.18 9.42 13.46
N LEU A 61 14.73 10.47 12.84
CA LEU A 61 14.71 11.82 13.39
C LEU A 61 13.29 12.41 13.32
N PRO A 62 12.98 13.39 14.19
CA PRO A 62 11.72 14.14 14.11
C PRO A 62 11.50 14.73 12.71
N LYS A 63 10.26 14.71 12.24
CA LYS A 63 9.87 15.15 10.88
C LYS A 63 9.54 16.64 10.78
N GLY A 64 9.34 17.31 11.91
CA GLY A 64 8.85 18.68 11.95
C GLY A 64 7.39 18.82 11.48
N LYS A 65 6.84 20.04 11.61
CA LYS A 65 5.42 20.32 11.32
C LYS A 65 5.08 20.34 9.83
N ALA A 66 6.06 20.62 8.96
CA ALA A 66 5.84 20.75 7.51
C ALA A 66 5.27 19.48 6.86
N GLN A 67 5.49 18.33 7.48
CA GLN A 67 4.99 17.03 7.01
C GLN A 67 3.54 16.75 7.44
N GLY A 68 2.94 17.61 8.27
CA GLY A 68 1.54 17.59 8.71
C GLY A 68 1.17 16.52 9.75
N TRP A 69 2.15 15.73 10.23
CA TRP A 69 1.93 14.73 11.28
C TRP A 69 1.38 15.37 12.56
N ASP A 70 1.78 16.61 12.85
CA ASP A 70 1.39 17.37 14.04
C ASP A 70 -0.12 17.47 14.24
N LYS A 71 -0.88 17.50 13.15
CA LYS A 71 -2.35 17.46 13.16
C LYS A 71 -2.88 16.20 13.84
N GLY A 72 -2.18 15.08 13.75
CA GLY A 72 -2.57 13.81 14.36
C GLY A 72 -3.88 13.23 13.84
N LEU A 73 -4.40 13.73 12.71
CA LEU A 73 -5.63 13.26 12.08
C LEU A 73 -5.32 12.11 11.11
N ASN A 74 -6.25 11.17 10.93
CA ASN A 74 -6.12 10.11 9.93
C ASN A 74 -6.42 10.64 8.52
N THR A 75 -5.49 11.40 7.93
CA THR A 75 -5.65 12.01 6.60
C THR A 75 -4.75 11.38 5.55
N GLU A 76 -4.45 10.08 5.68
CA GLU A 76 -3.59 9.33 4.74
C GLU A 76 -2.23 10.00 4.52
N ILE A 77 -1.71 10.62 5.56
CA ILE A 77 -0.51 11.46 5.47
C ILE A 77 0.76 10.62 5.30
N ASP A 78 0.73 9.41 5.86
CA ASP A 78 1.65 8.32 5.55
C ASP A 78 1.62 7.97 4.07
N ASN A 79 0.45 7.73 3.49
CA ASN A 79 0.34 7.42 2.07
C ASN A 79 0.92 8.54 1.20
N LYS A 80 0.56 9.79 1.50
CA LYS A 80 1.05 10.97 0.77
C LYS A 80 2.58 11.10 0.83
N ASN A 81 3.14 11.03 2.04
CA ASN A 81 4.55 11.32 2.31
C ASN A 81 5.47 10.12 2.07
N LEU A 82 4.98 8.91 2.32
CA LEU A 82 5.78 7.69 2.36
C LEU A 82 5.41 6.69 1.26
N LYS A 83 4.31 6.90 0.52
CA LYS A 83 3.79 5.97 -0.50
C LYS A 83 3.52 4.59 0.09
N GLY A 84 2.77 4.57 1.18
CA GLY A 84 2.38 3.36 1.92
C GLY A 84 1.79 3.71 3.28
N ASP A 85 1.25 2.69 3.93
CA ASP A 85 0.47 2.88 5.15
C ASP A 85 1.29 2.48 6.38
N VAL A 86 1.36 3.37 7.35
CA VAL A 86 2.00 3.11 8.64
C VAL A 86 1.03 2.30 9.49
N VAL A 87 1.31 1.01 9.65
CA VAL A 87 0.40 0.07 10.35
C VAL A 87 0.71 -0.04 11.84
N ALA A 88 1.96 0.22 12.24
CA ALA A 88 2.37 0.24 13.64
C ALA A 88 3.61 1.13 13.85
N TYR A 89 3.77 1.70 15.04
CA TYR A 89 4.92 2.56 15.37
C TYR A 89 5.28 2.58 16.86
N LYS A 90 6.52 2.98 17.14
CA LYS A 90 7.00 3.34 18.49
C LYS A 90 7.53 4.76 18.47
N ILE A 91 7.38 5.45 19.61
CA ILE A 91 7.86 6.80 19.86
C ILE A 91 8.86 6.74 21.01
N ARG A 92 9.99 7.43 20.86
CA ARG A 92 10.97 7.59 21.93
C ARG A 92 10.71 8.92 22.62
N TRP A 93 10.22 8.86 23.85
CA TRP A 93 9.90 10.03 24.66
C TRP A 93 11.14 10.83 25.06
N PHE A 94 10.97 12.08 25.48
CA PHE A 94 12.07 12.93 25.93
C PHE A 94 12.86 12.35 27.12
N ASN A 95 12.24 11.51 27.94
CA ASN A 95 12.93 10.75 28.99
C ASN A 95 13.80 9.59 28.45
N GLY A 96 13.90 9.44 27.14
CA GLY A 96 14.71 8.42 26.45
C GLY A 96 14.04 7.05 26.33
N SER A 97 12.91 6.82 27.00
CA SER A 97 12.18 5.55 26.95
C SER A 97 11.38 5.39 25.66
N TRP A 98 11.27 4.16 25.19
CA TRP A 98 10.39 3.80 24.08
C TRP A 98 8.99 3.51 24.58
N SER A 99 7.98 3.96 23.83
CA SER A 99 6.61 3.49 24.00
C SER A 99 6.49 1.99 23.68
N ARG A 100 5.37 1.38 24.11
CA ARG A 100 4.85 0.18 23.46
C ARG A 100 4.53 0.45 21.98
N TRP A 101 4.29 -0.61 21.22
CA TRP A 101 3.75 -0.47 19.87
C TRP A 101 2.37 0.18 19.91
N TYR A 102 2.23 1.25 19.14
CA TYR A 102 0.96 1.79 18.71
C TYR A 102 0.61 1.13 17.38
N VAL A 103 -0.56 0.52 17.30
CA VAL A 103 -1.13 -0.09 16.10
C VAL A 103 -2.25 0.82 15.61
N THR A 104 -2.14 1.26 14.36
CA THR A 104 -3.03 2.25 13.76
C THR A 104 -4.48 1.77 13.82
N GLY A 105 -5.32 2.55 14.49
CA GLY A 105 -6.77 2.25 14.63
C GLY A 105 -7.11 1.32 15.80
N VAL A 106 -6.12 0.81 16.53
CA VAL A 106 -6.35 -0.12 17.64
C VAL A 106 -6.07 0.53 18.99
N ASN A 107 -4.87 1.07 19.19
CA ASN A 107 -4.43 1.59 20.50
C ASN A 107 -3.61 2.89 20.40
N ASP A 108 -3.75 3.61 19.28
CA ASP A 108 -2.90 4.72 18.87
C ASP A 108 -3.56 6.11 19.01
N ILE A 109 -4.63 6.20 19.78
CA ILE A 109 -5.29 7.45 20.12
C ILE A 109 -4.53 8.13 21.27
N ASP A 110 -4.23 9.42 21.09
CA ASP A 110 -3.61 10.28 22.09
C ASP A 110 -4.65 10.69 23.14
N ILE A 111 -4.19 10.86 24.37
CA ILE A 111 -4.99 11.45 25.44
C ILE A 111 -5.23 12.95 25.20
N LYS A 112 -4.36 13.59 24.40
CA LYS A 112 -4.56 14.97 23.96
C LYS A 112 -5.56 15.03 22.81
N PHE A 113 -6.30 16.13 22.80
CA PHE A 113 -7.35 16.42 21.83
C PHE A 113 -7.02 17.69 21.04
N ASN A 114 -7.39 17.74 19.77
CA ASN A 114 -7.24 18.94 18.95
C ASN A 114 -8.36 19.94 19.29
N THR A 115 -8.13 20.80 20.27
CA THR A 115 -9.14 21.74 20.77
C THR A 115 -9.67 22.70 19.70
N SER A 116 -8.86 23.06 18.70
CA SER A 116 -9.27 23.97 17.64
C SER A 116 -10.22 23.36 16.62
N THR A 117 -10.14 22.05 16.38
CA THR A 117 -10.97 21.35 15.38
C THR A 117 -11.97 20.39 16.01
N ASN A 118 -11.92 20.22 17.32
CA ASN A 118 -12.74 19.28 18.07
C ASN A 118 -12.57 17.82 17.61
N ASP A 119 -11.33 17.41 17.32
CA ASP A 119 -11.00 16.06 16.83
C ASP A 119 -10.05 15.29 17.76
N MET A 120 -10.24 13.96 17.80
CA MET A 120 -9.29 13.04 18.41
C MET A 120 -7.96 13.05 17.65
N ARG A 121 -6.86 13.07 18.40
CA ARG A 121 -5.50 13.07 17.87
C ARG A 121 -4.90 11.66 17.98
N ARG A 122 -4.11 11.25 17.01
CA ARG A 122 -3.30 10.01 17.06
C ARG A 122 -1.91 10.28 17.62
N MET A 123 -1.31 9.25 18.22
CA MET A 123 0.02 9.30 18.81
C MET A 123 1.12 9.62 17.79
N TRP A 124 0.93 9.28 16.51
CA TRP A 124 1.90 9.59 15.43
C TRP A 124 2.20 11.08 15.25
N SER A 125 1.40 11.93 15.88
CA SER A 125 1.59 13.37 15.87
C SER A 125 2.87 13.81 16.58
N TYR A 126 3.37 12.96 17.47
CA TYR A 126 4.69 13.10 18.08
C TYR A 126 5.84 12.78 17.13
N PHE A 127 5.60 12.27 15.90
CA PHE A 127 6.67 12.18 14.89
C PHE A 127 7.25 13.55 14.53
N THR A 128 6.50 14.62 14.80
CA THR A 128 6.90 16.01 14.63
C THR A 128 8.15 16.36 15.42
N ASP A 129 8.24 15.92 16.68
CA ASP A 129 9.23 16.37 17.66
C ASP A 129 9.96 15.22 18.38
N HIS A 130 9.50 13.97 18.22
CA HIS A 130 10.12 12.79 18.81
C HIS A 130 10.76 11.89 17.76
N ARG A 131 11.82 11.21 18.20
CA ARG A 131 12.39 10.10 17.45
C ARG A 131 11.41 8.94 17.44
N HIS A 132 11.35 8.21 16.33
CA HIS A 132 10.33 7.18 16.13
C HIS A 132 10.84 6.05 15.23
N GLN A 133 10.07 4.98 15.16
CA GLN A 133 10.19 3.93 14.15
C GLN A 133 8.79 3.45 13.78
N TYR A 134 8.62 2.90 12.59
CA TYR A 134 7.32 2.40 12.15
C TYR A 134 7.46 1.20 11.23
N ILE A 135 6.41 0.40 11.16
CA ILE A 135 6.19 -0.60 10.13
C ILE A 135 5.32 0.06 9.06
N ILE A 136 5.82 0.09 7.83
CA ILE A 136 5.07 0.57 6.66
C ILE A 136 4.78 -0.58 5.72
N CYS A 137 3.54 -0.68 5.27
CA CYS A 137 3.11 -1.62 4.25
C CYS A 137 2.89 -0.89 2.94
N LYS A 138 3.33 -1.49 1.84
CA LYS A 138 3.21 -0.93 0.49
C LYS A 138 2.71 -1.98 -0.45
N GLU A 139 1.83 -1.58 -1.35
CA GLU A 139 1.47 -2.41 -2.49
C GLU A 139 2.72 -2.77 -3.31
N PRO A 140 2.78 -4.00 -3.86
CA PRO A 140 3.83 -4.38 -4.78
C PRO A 140 3.79 -3.49 -6.04
N ASN A 141 4.96 -3.04 -6.48
CA ASN A 141 5.14 -2.20 -7.68
C ASN A 141 5.00 -3.01 -8.97
#